data_AF-A0A8T7KDI3-F1
#
_entry.id   AF-A0A8T7KDI3-F1
#
_cell.length_a   1.000
_cell.length_b   1.000
_cell.length_c   1.000
_cell.angle_alpha   90.00
_cell.angle_beta   90.00
_cell.angle_gamma   90.00
#
_symmetry.space_group_name_H-M   'P 1'
#
loop_
_entity.id
_entity.type
_entity.pdbx_description
1 polymer ?
#
loop_
_entity_poly.entity_id
_entity_poly.type
_entity_poly.pdbx_seq_one_letter_code
_entity_poly.pdbx_strand_id
1 'polypeptide(L)'
;MPSRRRPGAPADLEEVRPDHFVVHNPAAAPILRGEGTREGDRFQLTSWRRDGLIARLRARGFVVLTLADQIAALPALPAAPAAGTPLVRALAPGERISYFAAEPPGWQPAPTVPPGSVQLHEGWIIRRRRGRGPASYSRVSSGSLAPLDEAAALRLGYAGLADQGGASIVATPAADQGWLLPDLPLPPEHRRLLGRLATRTAAGWHIPAGATPLAGALLARLGLRLRT
;
A
#
# COMPACT_ATOMS: atom_id res chain seq x y z
N MET A 1 2.88 9.36 -35.63
CA MET A 1 3.39 7.97 -35.83
C MET A 1 2.64 7.04 -34.90
N PRO A 2 2.22 5.84 -35.36
CA PRO A 2 1.62 4.85 -34.47
C PRO A 2 2.64 4.42 -33.41
N SER A 3 2.17 4.29 -32.16
CA SER A 3 3.02 3.87 -31.05
C SER A 3 3.57 2.46 -31.31
N ARG A 4 4.89 2.27 -31.10
CA ARG A 4 5.54 0.95 -31.16
C ARG A 4 5.50 0.22 -29.81
N ARG A 5 4.64 0.67 -28.88
CA ARG A 5 4.45 0.06 -27.57
C ARG A 5 3.87 -1.34 -27.72
N ARG A 6 4.36 -2.28 -26.92
CA ARG A 6 3.77 -3.63 -26.81
C ARG A 6 2.27 -3.55 -26.48
N PRO A 7 1.41 -4.36 -27.13
CA PRO A 7 -0.01 -4.42 -26.80
C PRO A 7 -0.25 -4.72 -25.32
N GLY A 8 -1.18 -3.99 -24.70
CA GLY A 8 -1.53 -4.16 -23.28
C GLY A 8 -0.54 -3.54 -22.28
N ALA A 9 0.58 -2.97 -22.73
CA ALA A 9 1.51 -2.31 -21.82
C ALA A 9 0.95 -0.96 -21.32
N PRO A 10 1.07 -0.66 -20.01
CA PRO A 10 0.49 0.55 -19.42
C PRO A 10 1.20 1.83 -19.87
N ALA A 11 2.48 1.73 -20.23
CA ALA A 11 3.35 2.86 -20.59
C ALA A 11 4.42 2.42 -21.60
N ASP A 12 5.15 3.37 -22.17
CA ASP A 12 6.30 3.08 -23.03
C ASP A 12 7.50 2.60 -22.20
N LEU A 13 7.63 3.12 -20.98
CA LEU A 13 8.55 2.66 -19.94
C LEU A 13 7.80 2.58 -18.60
N GLU A 14 7.93 1.46 -17.90
CA GLU A 14 7.36 1.25 -16.56
C GLU A 14 8.49 1.00 -15.56
N GLU A 15 8.56 1.77 -14.49
CA GLU A 15 9.46 1.52 -13.38
C GLU A 15 8.88 0.43 -12.46
N VAL A 16 9.62 -0.67 -12.31
CA VAL A 16 9.20 -1.86 -11.56
C VAL A 16 9.94 -2.03 -10.24
N ARG A 17 11.10 -1.40 -10.10
CA ARG A 17 11.85 -1.16 -8.85
C ARG A 17 12.56 0.19 -9.00
N PRO A 18 13.02 0.83 -7.90
CA PRO A 18 13.80 2.05 -8.00
C PRO A 18 14.92 1.89 -9.05
N ASP A 19 14.93 2.78 -10.04
CA ASP A 19 15.91 2.83 -11.13
C ASP A 19 15.88 1.65 -12.11
N HIS A 20 14.93 0.73 -11.97
CA HIS A 20 14.76 -0.41 -12.88
C HIS A 20 13.45 -0.29 -13.65
N PHE A 21 13.59 -0.21 -14.97
CA PHE A 21 12.51 -0.01 -15.91
C PHE A 21 12.33 -1.23 -16.83
N VAL A 22 11.08 -1.52 -17.15
CA VAL A 22 10.71 -2.35 -18.30
C VAL A 22 10.37 -1.43 -19.46
N VAL A 23 11.05 -1.64 -20.59
CA VAL A 23 10.92 -0.86 -21.82
C VAL A 23 9.97 -1.57 -22.77
N HIS A 24 8.72 -1.10 -22.80
CA HIS A 24 7.66 -1.64 -23.65
C HIS A 24 7.68 -1.06 -25.07
N ASN A 25 8.34 0.08 -25.27
CA ASN A 25 8.49 0.72 -26.56
C ASN A 25 9.98 0.83 -26.95
N PRO A 26 10.47 0.02 -27.91
CA PRO A 26 11.88 0.02 -28.29
C PRO A 26 12.34 1.34 -28.92
N ALA A 27 11.43 2.20 -29.37
CA ALA A 27 11.78 3.52 -29.91
C ALA A 27 12.43 4.45 -28.87
N ALA A 28 12.32 4.15 -27.58
CA ALA A 28 13.00 4.89 -26.52
C ALA A 28 14.51 4.61 -26.44
N ALA A 29 15.00 3.53 -27.08
CA ALA A 29 16.39 3.07 -26.95
C ALA A 29 17.47 4.14 -27.23
N PRO A 30 17.35 5.02 -28.25
CA PRO A 30 18.35 6.07 -28.50
C PRO A 30 18.50 7.05 -27.33
N ILE A 31 17.43 7.28 -26.56
CA ILE A 31 17.43 8.22 -25.42
C ILE A 31 18.05 7.57 -24.18
N LEU A 32 17.87 6.26 -24.01
CA LEU A 32 18.39 5.49 -22.90
C LEU A 32 19.89 5.18 -23.03
N ARG A 33 20.46 5.35 -24.23
CA ARG A 33 21.87 5.05 -24.50
C ARG A 33 22.77 5.95 -23.65
N GLY A 34 23.68 5.33 -22.89
CA GLY A 34 24.63 6.04 -22.04
C GLY A 34 24.07 6.48 -20.68
N GLU A 35 22.79 6.23 -20.40
CA GLU A 35 22.18 6.54 -19.10
C GLU A 35 22.25 5.37 -18.11
N GLY A 36 22.43 4.16 -18.62
CA GLY A 36 22.34 2.95 -17.83
C GLY A 36 22.67 1.68 -18.60
N THR A 37 22.47 0.55 -17.94
CA THR A 37 22.65 -0.78 -18.52
C THR A 37 21.31 -1.31 -19.05
N ARG A 38 21.36 -1.99 -20.19
CA ARG A 38 20.16 -2.55 -20.82
C ARG A 38 20.37 -4.03 -21.11
N GLU A 39 19.41 -4.85 -20.70
CA GLU A 39 19.37 -6.29 -20.97
C GLU A 39 17.98 -6.65 -21.53
N GLY A 40 17.91 -6.85 -22.84
CA GLY A 40 16.64 -7.08 -23.54
C GLY A 40 15.67 -5.89 -23.40
N ASP A 41 14.55 -6.12 -22.72
CA ASP A 41 13.54 -5.11 -22.40
C ASP A 41 13.72 -4.48 -21.02
N ARG A 42 14.72 -4.91 -20.24
CA ARG A 42 15.04 -4.31 -18.94
C ARG A 42 16.08 -3.22 -19.11
N PHE A 43 15.87 -2.12 -18.42
CA PHE A 43 16.81 -1.00 -18.35
C PHE A 43 17.04 -0.65 -16.89
N GLN A 44 18.29 -0.70 -16.44
CA GLN A 44 18.70 -0.21 -15.15
C GLN A 44 19.38 1.14 -15.34
N LEU A 45 18.80 2.18 -14.77
CA LEU A 45 19.40 3.49 -14.71
C LEU A 45 20.58 3.44 -13.73
N THR A 46 21.74 3.92 -14.19
CA THR A 46 22.94 4.05 -13.33
C THR A 46 23.42 5.49 -13.23
N SER A 47 22.88 6.39 -14.07
CA SER A 47 23.18 7.81 -14.00
C SER A 47 22.46 8.49 -12.83
N TRP A 48 23.09 9.48 -12.22
CA TRP A 48 22.50 10.31 -11.18
C TRP A 48 21.41 11.28 -11.71
N ARG A 49 21.21 11.34 -13.02
CA ARG A 49 20.34 12.32 -13.71
C ARG A 49 18.93 11.77 -13.99
N ARG A 50 18.39 10.98 -13.07
CA ARG A 50 17.08 10.32 -13.19
C ARG A 50 15.98 11.26 -13.67
N ASP A 51 15.78 12.36 -12.98
CA ASP A 51 14.69 13.30 -13.29
C ASP A 51 14.88 13.95 -14.65
N GLY A 52 16.14 14.25 -15.03
CA GLY A 52 16.49 14.76 -16.34
C GLY A 52 16.19 13.75 -17.46
N LEU A 53 16.48 12.46 -17.25
CA LEU A 53 16.14 11.41 -18.20
C LEU A 53 14.63 11.28 -18.38
N ILE A 54 13.90 11.20 -17.28
CA ILE A 54 12.43 11.08 -17.29
C ILE A 54 11.81 12.28 -18.00
N ALA A 55 12.29 13.50 -17.72
CA ALA A 55 11.84 14.71 -18.40
C ALA A 55 12.11 14.67 -19.91
N ARG A 56 13.31 14.23 -20.34
CA ARG A 56 13.65 14.09 -21.77
C ARG A 56 12.78 13.06 -22.48
N LEU A 57 12.48 11.93 -21.83
CA LEU A 57 11.58 10.90 -22.37
C LEU A 57 10.17 11.46 -22.56
N ARG A 58 9.62 12.11 -21.52
CA ARG A 58 8.29 12.74 -21.57
C ARG A 58 8.21 13.86 -22.61
N ALA A 59 9.24 14.71 -22.72
CA ALA A 59 9.32 15.77 -23.72
C ALA A 59 9.33 15.25 -25.16
N ARG A 60 9.77 14.01 -25.39
CA ARG A 60 9.73 13.31 -26.68
C ARG A 60 8.45 12.49 -26.90
N GLY A 61 7.45 12.69 -26.04
CA GLY A 61 6.12 12.05 -26.18
C GLY A 61 6.06 10.61 -25.68
N PHE A 62 7.09 10.10 -25.00
CA PHE A 62 7.01 8.79 -24.35
C PHE A 62 6.21 8.88 -23.04
N VAL A 63 5.27 7.95 -22.86
CA VAL A 63 4.60 7.76 -21.58
C VAL A 63 5.53 6.98 -20.67
N VAL A 64 5.99 7.62 -19.59
CA VAL A 64 6.83 7.00 -18.57
C VAL A 64 6.02 6.88 -17.29
N LEU A 65 5.84 5.66 -16.80
CA LEU A 65 5.14 5.34 -15.57
C LEU A 65 6.16 4.97 -14.48
N THR A 66 6.57 5.97 -13.70
CA THR A 66 7.48 5.81 -12.56
C THR A 66 6.77 5.20 -11.37
N LEU A 67 7.53 4.77 -10.35
CA LEU A 67 6.96 4.34 -9.07
C LEU A 67 6.24 5.49 -8.37
N ALA A 68 6.74 6.73 -8.51
CA ALA A 68 6.07 7.92 -7.99
C ALA A 68 4.70 8.14 -8.66
N ASP A 69 4.61 7.99 -9.99
CA ASP A 69 3.34 8.10 -10.72
C ASP A 69 2.36 6.99 -10.28
N GLN A 70 2.87 5.76 -10.10
CA GLN A 70 2.03 4.63 -9.64
C GLN A 70 1.50 4.85 -8.22
N ILE A 71 2.32 5.40 -7.31
CA ILE A 71 1.89 5.77 -5.96
C ILE A 71 0.84 6.89 -6.02
N ALA A 72 1.05 7.91 -6.85
CA ALA A 72 0.11 9.00 -7.03
C ALA A 72 -1.23 8.53 -7.59
N ALA A 73 -1.22 7.51 -8.46
CA ALA A 73 -2.39 6.91 -9.08
C ALA A 73 -3.17 5.95 -8.15
N LEU A 74 -2.65 5.65 -6.94
CA LEU A 74 -3.37 4.80 -5.99
C LEU A 74 -4.75 5.40 -5.64
N PRO A 75 -5.80 4.56 -5.50
CA PRO A 75 -7.12 5.01 -5.13
C PRO A 75 -7.08 5.86 -3.86
N ALA A 76 -7.77 7.00 -3.88
CA ALA A 76 -7.95 7.80 -2.69
C ALA A 76 -8.66 7.00 -1.58
N LEU A 77 -8.42 7.38 -0.33
CA LEU A 77 -9.18 6.87 0.80
C LEU A 77 -10.66 7.28 0.63
N PRO A 78 -11.60 6.36 0.86
CA PRO A 78 -13.01 6.72 0.92
C PRO A 78 -13.29 7.65 2.11
N ALA A 79 -14.49 8.23 2.16
CA ALA A 79 -14.93 8.95 3.36
C ALA A 79 -14.95 7.99 4.56
N ALA A 80 -14.45 8.47 5.71
CA ALA A 80 -14.48 7.71 6.95
C ALA A 80 -15.93 7.46 7.38
N PRO A 81 -16.25 6.25 7.87
CA PRO A 81 -17.56 6.01 8.45
C PRO A 81 -17.70 6.80 9.75
N ALA A 82 -18.87 7.40 9.97
CA ALA A 82 -19.16 8.09 11.22
C ALA A 82 -19.10 7.10 12.38
N ALA A 83 -18.41 7.48 13.46
CA ALA A 83 -18.45 6.74 14.70
C ALA A 83 -19.85 6.87 15.32
N GLY A 84 -20.46 5.73 15.62
CA GLY A 84 -21.81 5.70 16.18
C GLY A 84 -21.88 4.98 17.53
N THR A 85 -23.11 4.63 17.89
CA THR A 85 -23.42 4.05 19.21
C THR A 85 -22.72 2.72 19.44
N PRO A 86 -22.30 2.43 20.68
CA PRO A 86 -21.82 1.11 21.05
C PRO A 86 -22.93 0.07 20.92
N LEU A 87 -22.57 -1.15 20.55
CA LEU A 87 -23.46 -2.31 20.54
C LEU A 87 -22.74 -3.55 21.04
N VAL A 88 -23.50 -4.44 21.67
CA VAL A 88 -23.00 -5.74 22.12
C VAL A 88 -23.43 -6.80 21.14
N ARG A 89 -22.50 -7.65 20.71
CA ARG A 89 -22.76 -8.74 19.78
C ARG A 89 -22.30 -10.07 20.37
N ALA A 90 -23.21 -11.04 20.43
CA ALA A 90 -22.89 -12.42 20.75
C ALA A 90 -21.96 -13.04 19.69
N LEU A 91 -20.95 -13.77 20.14
CA LEU A 91 -20.04 -14.55 19.32
C LEU A 91 -20.60 -15.95 19.10
N ALA A 92 -20.52 -16.43 17.86
CA ALA A 92 -20.71 -17.86 17.60
C ALA A 92 -19.54 -18.69 18.19
N PRO A 93 -19.72 -20.00 18.45
CA PRO A 93 -18.63 -20.86 18.89
C PRO A 93 -17.41 -20.78 17.97
N GLY A 94 -16.22 -20.54 18.54
CA GLY A 94 -14.97 -20.41 17.79
C GLY A 94 -14.85 -19.16 16.91
N GLU A 95 -15.79 -18.21 17.02
CA GLU A 95 -15.75 -16.93 16.33
C GLU A 95 -14.85 -15.94 17.08
N ARG A 96 -14.00 -15.24 16.32
CA ARG A 96 -13.17 -14.13 16.80
C ARG A 96 -13.44 -12.92 15.94
N ILE A 97 -13.63 -11.77 16.60
CA ILE A 97 -13.78 -10.48 15.94
C ILE A 97 -12.63 -9.58 16.37
N SER A 98 -12.03 -8.94 15.37
CA SER A 98 -11.06 -7.86 15.53
C SER A 98 -11.62 -6.60 14.87
N TYR A 99 -11.29 -5.43 15.38
CA TYR A 99 -11.57 -4.14 14.73
C TYR A 99 -10.26 -3.54 14.21
N PHE A 100 -10.36 -2.66 13.22
CA PHE A 100 -9.23 -1.89 12.74
C PHE A 100 -8.96 -0.72 13.69
N ALA A 101 -7.86 -0.78 14.43
CA ALA A 101 -7.44 0.25 15.38
C ALA A 101 -6.45 1.23 14.71
N ALA A 102 -6.41 2.45 15.24
CA ALA A 102 -5.49 3.49 14.78
C ALA A 102 -4.12 3.44 15.48
N GLU A 103 -4.04 2.96 16.73
CA GLU A 103 -2.80 2.96 17.52
C GLU A 103 -2.58 1.62 18.24
N PRO A 104 -1.64 0.77 17.77
CA PRO A 104 -0.98 0.84 16.48
C PRO A 104 -1.95 0.52 15.31
N PRO A 105 -1.69 1.03 14.09
CA PRO A 105 -2.53 0.74 12.94
C PRO A 105 -2.63 -0.76 12.63
N GLY A 106 -3.84 -1.31 12.73
CA GLY A 106 -4.08 -2.68 12.31
C GLY A 106 -5.20 -3.40 13.07
N TRP A 107 -5.25 -4.72 12.91
CA TRP A 107 -6.33 -5.54 13.47
C TRP A 107 -6.08 -5.82 14.96
N GLN A 108 -6.91 -5.27 15.82
CA GLN A 108 -6.90 -5.51 17.27
C GLN A 108 -8.12 -6.33 17.69
N PRO A 109 -8.01 -7.28 18.65
CA PRO A 109 -9.16 -8.00 19.18
C PRO A 109 -10.25 -7.04 19.68
N ALA A 110 -11.52 -7.29 19.33
CA ALA A 110 -12.62 -6.50 19.86
C ALA A 110 -12.76 -6.73 21.39
N PRO A 111 -13.04 -5.68 22.19
CA PRO A 111 -13.23 -5.83 23.63
C PRO A 111 -14.33 -6.84 23.95
N THR A 112 -14.06 -7.79 24.84
CA THR A 112 -15.04 -8.79 25.29
C THR A 112 -15.88 -8.24 26.43
N VAL A 113 -17.19 -8.48 26.40
CA VAL A 113 -18.16 -8.04 27.43
C VAL A 113 -19.24 -9.10 27.59
N PRO A 114 -19.62 -9.43 28.84
CA PRO A 114 -19.80 -10.81 29.34
C PRO A 114 -19.15 -11.97 28.55
N PRO A 115 -18.99 -13.17 29.12
CA PRO A 115 -18.48 -14.32 28.38
C PRO A 115 -19.29 -14.60 27.10
N GLY A 116 -18.59 -14.71 25.96
CA GLY A 116 -19.22 -15.04 24.67
C GLY A 116 -19.77 -13.86 23.88
N SER A 117 -19.53 -12.60 24.27
CA SER A 117 -19.90 -11.42 23.46
C SER A 117 -18.78 -10.39 23.37
N VAL A 118 -18.88 -9.49 22.39
CA VAL A 118 -17.94 -8.38 22.16
C VAL A 118 -18.66 -7.04 22.08
N GLN A 119 -18.00 -5.98 22.53
CA GLN A 119 -18.40 -4.60 22.30
C GLN A 119 -17.88 -4.14 20.94
N LEU A 120 -18.78 -3.60 20.13
CA LEU A 120 -18.48 -2.96 18.86
C LEU A 120 -19.06 -1.55 18.86
N HIS A 121 -18.60 -0.71 17.94
CA HIS A 121 -19.22 0.59 17.69
C HIS A 121 -19.66 0.66 16.24
N GLU A 122 -20.78 1.33 15.99
CA GLU A 122 -21.16 1.66 14.62
C GLU A 122 -20.04 2.46 13.92
N GLY A 123 -19.85 2.15 12.64
CA GLY A 123 -18.76 2.67 11.82
C GLY A 123 -17.47 1.84 11.90
N TRP A 124 -17.28 1.00 12.93
CA TRP A 124 -16.08 0.16 13.00
C TRP A 124 -15.95 -0.77 11.81
N ILE A 125 -14.72 -0.87 11.30
CA ILE A 125 -14.34 -1.90 10.34
C ILE A 125 -13.83 -3.10 11.11
N ILE A 126 -14.44 -4.25 10.87
CA ILE A 126 -14.13 -5.48 11.58
C ILE A 126 -13.63 -6.57 10.65
N ARG A 127 -12.75 -7.41 11.20
CA ARG A 127 -12.28 -8.66 10.64
C ARG A 127 -12.80 -9.79 11.52
N ARG A 128 -13.50 -10.74 10.91
CA ARG A 128 -14.10 -11.88 11.59
C ARG A 128 -13.45 -13.17 11.10
N ARG A 129 -13.12 -14.07 12.03
CA ARG A 129 -12.60 -15.41 11.72
C ARG A 129 -13.40 -16.46 12.48
N ARG A 130 -13.71 -17.57 11.83
CA ARG A 130 -14.30 -18.76 12.44
C ARG A 130 -13.37 -19.94 12.20
N GLY A 131 -12.81 -20.50 13.28
CA GLY A 131 -11.82 -21.57 13.19
C GLY A 131 -10.60 -21.21 12.33
N ARG A 132 -10.19 -22.12 11.45
CA ARG A 132 -9.01 -21.97 10.55
C ARG A 132 -9.35 -21.39 9.17
N GLY A 133 -10.59 -21.02 8.90
CA GLY A 133 -11.04 -20.52 7.59
C GLY A 133 -10.51 -19.13 7.23
N PRO A 134 -10.79 -18.67 5.99
CA PRO A 134 -10.50 -17.30 5.57
C PRO A 134 -11.23 -16.29 6.45
N ALA A 135 -10.66 -15.09 6.58
CA ALA A 135 -11.32 -14.00 7.28
C ALA A 135 -12.42 -13.38 6.42
N SER A 136 -13.51 -12.95 7.04
CA SER A 136 -14.54 -12.11 6.42
C SER A 136 -14.45 -10.70 6.99
N TYR A 137 -14.67 -9.69 6.17
CA TYR A 137 -14.61 -8.29 6.59
C TYR A 137 -16.00 -7.66 6.55
N SER A 138 -16.26 -6.72 7.46
CA SER A 138 -17.54 -6.03 7.51
C SER A 138 -17.40 -4.65 8.13
N ARG A 139 -18.30 -3.75 7.79
CA ARG A 139 -18.55 -2.52 8.54
C ARG A 139 -19.70 -2.75 9.51
N VAL A 140 -19.53 -2.31 10.75
CA VAL A 140 -20.61 -2.28 11.74
C VAL A 140 -21.57 -1.15 11.37
N SER A 141 -22.85 -1.48 11.19
CA SER A 141 -23.95 -0.55 10.93
C SER A 141 -25.01 -0.72 12.01
N SER A 142 -25.92 0.24 12.21
CA SER A 142 -27.02 0.13 13.18
C SER A 142 -27.71 -1.24 13.13
N GLY A 143 -27.40 -2.11 14.10
CA GLY A 143 -27.98 -3.46 14.23
C GLY A 143 -27.51 -4.53 13.22
N SER A 144 -26.59 -4.24 12.30
CA SER A 144 -26.17 -5.21 11.27
C SER A 144 -24.68 -5.12 10.90
N LEU A 145 -24.18 -6.15 10.20
CA LEU A 145 -22.83 -6.18 9.65
C LEU A 145 -22.90 -6.09 8.13
N ALA A 146 -22.51 -4.94 7.57
CA ALA A 146 -22.45 -4.74 6.13
C ALA A 146 -21.17 -5.41 5.58
N PRO A 147 -21.27 -6.41 4.68
CA PRO A 147 -20.11 -7.13 4.19
C PRO A 147 -19.18 -6.22 3.36
N LEU A 148 -17.88 -6.47 3.46
CA LEU A 148 -16.84 -5.81 2.69
C LEU A 148 -15.86 -6.86 2.16
N ASP A 149 -15.24 -6.57 1.01
CA ASP A 149 -13.99 -7.22 0.65
C ASP A 149 -12.82 -6.68 1.49
N GLU A 150 -11.67 -7.38 1.45
CA GLU A 150 -10.49 -7.00 2.23
C GLU A 150 -9.95 -5.61 1.84
N ALA A 151 -9.94 -5.28 0.55
CA ALA A 151 -9.37 -4.03 0.06
C ALA A 151 -10.21 -2.83 0.52
N ALA A 152 -11.54 -2.93 0.43
CA ALA A 152 -12.48 -1.95 0.93
C ALA A 152 -12.40 -1.80 2.44
N ALA A 153 -12.31 -2.92 3.19
CA ALA A 153 -12.15 -2.89 4.63
C ALA A 153 -10.87 -2.17 5.06
N LEU A 154 -9.73 -2.51 4.47
CA LEU A 154 -8.46 -1.85 4.80
C LEU A 154 -8.49 -0.36 4.44
N ARG A 155 -9.00 0.02 3.27
CA ARG A 155 -9.12 1.44 2.89
C ARG A 155 -10.05 2.23 3.82
N LEU A 156 -11.17 1.64 4.26
CA LEU A 156 -12.05 2.29 5.24
C LEU A 156 -11.41 2.39 6.63
N GLY A 157 -10.64 1.37 7.04
CA GLY A 157 -9.87 1.41 8.29
C GLY A 157 -8.84 2.54 8.29
N TYR A 158 -8.08 2.67 7.19
CA TYR A 158 -7.15 3.78 7.01
C TYR A 158 -7.84 5.14 6.82
N ALA A 159 -9.03 5.18 6.22
CA ALA A 159 -9.83 6.42 6.15
C ALA A 159 -10.19 6.93 7.54
N GLY A 160 -10.67 6.05 8.43
CA GLY A 160 -10.95 6.42 9.83
C GLY A 160 -9.71 6.89 10.58
N LEU A 161 -8.57 6.23 10.36
CA LEU A 161 -7.28 6.66 10.92
C LEU A 161 -6.85 8.04 10.39
N ALA A 162 -7.02 8.30 9.09
CA ALA A 162 -6.65 9.58 8.49
C ALA A 162 -7.53 10.73 9.00
N ASP A 163 -8.83 10.47 9.17
CA ASP A 163 -9.80 11.43 9.74
C ASP A 163 -9.46 11.79 11.20
N GLN A 164 -8.89 10.84 11.96
CA GLN A 164 -8.40 11.06 13.33
C GLN A 164 -7.02 11.75 13.40
N GLY A 165 -6.50 12.27 12.28
CA GLY A 165 -5.23 12.99 12.22
C GLY A 165 -4.02 12.15 11.79
N GLY A 166 -4.25 10.90 11.38
CA GLY A 166 -3.19 10.00 10.90
C GLY A 166 -2.48 9.24 12.02
N ALA A 167 -1.55 8.35 11.64
CA ALA A 167 -0.72 7.62 12.59
C ALA A 167 0.76 7.66 12.18
N SER A 168 1.64 7.56 13.17
CA SER A 168 3.08 7.44 12.92
C SER A 168 3.52 5.98 13.03
N ILE A 169 4.30 5.52 12.05
CA ILE A 169 4.94 4.22 12.09
C ILE A 169 6.43 4.43 12.27
N VAL A 170 6.99 3.80 13.30
CA VAL A 170 8.44 3.83 13.56
C VAL A 170 9.08 2.67 12.81
N ALA A 171 10.00 2.98 11.90
CA ALA A 171 10.90 2.01 11.30
C ALA A 171 12.18 1.94 12.12
N THR A 172 12.77 0.75 12.21
CA THR A 172 14.04 0.55 12.92
C THR A 172 15.21 0.58 11.92
N PRO A 173 16.39 1.10 12.29
CA PRO A 173 17.55 1.06 11.42
C PRO A 173 17.93 -0.39 11.06
N ALA A 174 18.23 -0.63 9.79
CA ALA A 174 18.81 -1.89 9.31
C ALA A 174 20.34 -1.81 9.27
N ALA A 175 21.01 -2.97 9.21
CA ALA A 175 22.47 -3.05 9.20
C ALA A 175 23.14 -2.38 7.98
N ASP A 176 22.41 -2.24 6.87
CA ASP A 176 22.89 -1.75 5.57
C ASP A 176 22.43 -0.31 5.27
N GLN A 177 22.23 0.51 6.32
CA GLN A 177 21.73 1.88 6.22
C GLN A 177 20.27 2.00 5.70
N GLY A 178 19.58 0.88 5.50
CA GLY A 178 18.14 0.83 5.24
C GLY A 178 17.30 0.93 6.51
N TRP A 179 16.00 0.71 6.33
CA TRP A 179 14.99 0.79 7.39
C TRP A 179 14.12 -0.47 7.40
N LEU A 180 13.81 -0.97 8.60
CA LEU A 180 12.88 -2.07 8.81
C LEU A 180 11.52 -1.51 9.25
N LEU A 181 10.53 -1.65 8.37
CA LEU A 181 9.14 -1.31 8.64
C LEU A 181 8.41 -2.54 9.20
N PRO A 182 7.65 -2.42 10.30
CA PRO A 182 6.84 -3.53 10.81
C PRO A 182 5.80 -4.00 9.78
N ASP A 183 5.34 -5.24 9.91
CA ASP A 183 4.27 -5.76 9.05
C ASP A 183 2.95 -5.02 9.35
N LEU A 184 2.47 -4.28 8.35
CA LEU A 184 1.21 -3.55 8.39
C LEU A 184 0.17 -4.22 7.48
N PRO A 185 -1.12 -4.25 7.88
CA PRO A 185 -2.18 -4.72 7.00
C PRO A 185 -2.49 -3.67 5.92
N LEU A 186 -1.72 -3.66 4.83
CA LEU A 186 -1.89 -2.72 3.71
C LEU A 186 -2.93 -3.21 2.69
N PRO A 187 -3.72 -2.31 2.06
CA PRO A 187 -4.54 -2.69 0.90
C PRO A 187 -3.68 -3.38 -0.18
N PRO A 188 -4.24 -4.33 -0.95
CA PRO A 188 -3.46 -5.16 -1.86
C PRO A 188 -2.57 -4.38 -2.84
N GLU A 189 -3.05 -3.26 -3.38
CA GLU A 189 -2.30 -2.40 -4.31
C GLU A 189 -1.12 -1.70 -3.63
N HIS A 190 -1.32 -1.23 -2.39
CA HIS A 190 -0.27 -0.59 -1.59
C HIS A 190 0.80 -1.61 -1.22
N ARG A 191 0.38 -2.82 -0.79
CA ARG A 191 1.28 -3.94 -0.51
C ARG A 191 2.11 -4.34 -1.74
N ARG A 192 1.49 -4.37 -2.93
CA ARG A 192 2.18 -4.67 -4.19
C ARG A 192 3.24 -3.62 -4.51
N LEU A 193 2.95 -2.33 -4.35
CA LEU A 193 3.92 -1.27 -4.56
C LEU A 193 5.02 -1.26 -3.49
N LEU A 194 4.69 -1.55 -2.23
CA LEU A 194 5.70 -1.72 -1.19
C LEU A 194 6.67 -2.86 -1.57
N GLY A 195 6.18 -3.97 -2.12
CA GLY A 195 7.03 -5.05 -2.63
C GLY A 195 7.89 -4.71 -3.85
N ARG A 196 7.65 -3.56 -4.51
CA ARG A 196 8.57 -3.01 -5.54
C ARG A 196 9.66 -2.15 -4.92
N LEU A 197 9.42 -1.57 -3.74
CA LEU A 197 10.32 -0.66 -3.03
C LEU A 197 11.17 -1.37 -1.97
N ALA A 198 10.68 -2.49 -1.44
CA ALA A 198 11.20 -3.14 -0.24
C ALA A 198 11.22 -4.66 -0.39
N THR A 199 12.05 -5.31 0.43
CA THR A 199 12.15 -6.77 0.51
C THR A 199 11.49 -7.26 1.78
N ARG A 200 10.64 -8.30 1.68
CA ARG A 200 10.02 -8.90 2.86
C ARG A 200 11.02 -9.80 3.58
N THR A 201 11.15 -9.62 4.88
CA THR A 201 12.01 -10.40 5.79
C THR A 201 11.16 -10.98 6.92
N ALA A 202 11.77 -11.81 7.79
CA ALA A 202 11.08 -12.31 8.99
C ALA A 202 10.74 -11.19 10.00
N ALA A 203 11.50 -10.08 9.99
CA ALA A 203 11.32 -8.96 10.90
C ALA A 203 10.36 -7.87 10.36
N GLY A 204 9.86 -8.02 9.12
CA GLY A 204 9.04 -7.02 8.44
C GLY A 204 9.59 -6.66 7.06
N TRP A 205 9.34 -5.45 6.60
CA TRP A 205 9.77 -4.96 5.30
C TRP A 205 11.08 -4.19 5.41
N HIS A 206 12.11 -4.67 4.72
CA HIS A 206 13.37 -3.97 4.57
C HIS A 206 13.30 -2.99 3.40
N ILE A 207 13.42 -1.70 3.71
CA ILE A 207 13.39 -0.58 2.77
C ILE A 207 14.83 -0.08 2.60
N PRO A 208 15.43 -0.20 1.41
CA PRO A 208 16.74 0.38 1.13
C PRO A 208 16.72 1.91 1.31
N ALA A 209 17.84 2.51 1.71
CA ALA A 209 17.95 3.95 1.99
C ALA A 209 17.37 4.82 0.86
N GLY A 210 17.73 4.53 -0.40
CA GLY A 210 17.26 5.28 -1.57
C GLY A 210 15.75 5.15 -1.86
N ALA A 211 15.09 4.11 -1.35
CA ALA A 211 13.65 3.89 -1.53
C ALA A 211 12.80 4.54 -0.42
N THR A 212 13.43 5.04 0.66
CA THR A 212 12.74 5.61 1.83
C THR A 212 11.76 6.74 1.47
N PRO A 213 12.10 7.72 0.61
CA PRO A 213 11.16 8.78 0.23
C PRO A 213 9.90 8.25 -0.47
N LEU A 214 10.06 7.25 -1.35
CA LEU A 214 8.94 6.61 -2.05
C LEU A 214 8.10 5.76 -1.10
N ALA A 215 8.72 5.05 -0.16
CA ALA A 215 8.00 4.30 0.87
C ALA A 215 7.20 5.24 1.78
N GLY A 216 7.78 6.39 2.17
CA GLY A 216 7.07 7.44 2.90
C GLY A 216 5.87 7.99 2.12
N ALA A 217 6.05 8.31 0.83
CA ALA A 217 4.97 8.78 -0.03
C ALA A 217 3.85 7.73 -0.19
N LEU A 218 4.21 6.45 -0.32
CA LEU A 218 3.27 5.34 -0.37
C LEU A 218 2.43 5.23 0.91
N LEU A 219 3.08 5.27 2.07
CA LEU A 219 2.41 5.21 3.37
C LEU A 219 1.55 6.45 3.63
N ALA A 220 1.98 7.62 3.16
CA ALA A 220 1.21 8.86 3.26
C ALA A 220 -0.15 8.79 2.54
N ARG A 221 -0.29 7.97 1.48
CA ARG A 221 -1.59 7.71 0.82
C ARG A 221 -2.62 7.06 1.74
N LEU A 222 -2.16 6.46 2.85
CA LEU A 222 -2.98 5.81 3.87
C LEU A 222 -3.09 6.64 5.17
N GLY A 223 -2.65 7.90 5.17
CA GLY A 223 -2.61 8.73 6.39
C GLY A 223 -1.51 8.33 7.38
N LEU A 224 -0.53 7.53 6.94
CA LEU A 224 0.59 7.11 7.76
C LEU A 224 1.82 7.99 7.56
N ARG A 225 2.54 8.28 8.63
CA ARG A 225 3.82 9.01 8.63
C ARG A 225 4.94 8.06 9.01
N LEU A 226 5.87 7.83 8.10
CA LEU A 226 7.07 7.04 8.38
C LEU A 226 8.03 7.86 9.25
N ARG A 227 8.39 7.35 10.42
CA ARG A 227 9.45 7.87 11.28
C ARG A 227 10.62 6.91 11.22
N THR A 228 11.79 7.45 10.90
CA THR A 228 13.06 6.75 10.77
C THR A 228 14.01 7.29 11.84
#